data_AF-A0A0W0TXX5-F1
#
_entry.id   AF-A0A0W0TXX5-F1
#
_cell.length_a   1.000
_cell.length_b   1.000
_cell.length_c   1.000
_cell.angle_alpha   90.00
_cell.angle_beta   90.00
_cell.angle_gamma   90.00
#
_symmetry.space_group_name_H-M   'P 1'
#
loop_
_entity.id
_entity.type
_entity.pdbx_description
1 polymer ?
#
loop_
_entity_poly.entity_id
_entity_poly.type
_entity_poly.pdbx_seq_one_letter_code
_entity_poly.pdbx_strand_id
1 'polypeptide(L)' 'MNQDIFEGKWEEVKGQMKQAWGWMTDDDMKQIEGNHQEIYGKLQKHYGYGREEAEKAVTKFRNQFKQH' A
#
# COMPACT_ATOMS: atom_id res chain seq x y z
N MET A 1 -1.96 14.65 11.71
CA MET A 1 -3.31 14.26 11.29
C MET A 1 -3.16 13.40 10.04
N ASN A 2 -3.11 12.08 10.17
CA ASN A 2 -3.13 11.20 9.01
C ASN A 2 -4.33 10.30 9.23
N GLN A 3 -5.46 10.69 8.64
CA GLN A 3 -6.58 9.78 8.48
C GLN A 3 -6.07 8.61 7.64
N ASP A 4 -6.25 7.42 8.16
CA ASP A 4 -6.26 6.16 7.43
C ASP A 4 -7.14 6.33 6.19
N ILE A 5 -6.49 6.69 5.08
CA ILE A 5 -7.08 6.87 3.73
C ILE A 5 -7.84 5.61 3.30
N PHE A 6 -7.51 4.53 3.97
CA PHE A 6 -7.89 3.16 3.74
C PHE A 6 -9.20 2.77 4.43
N GLU A 7 -9.62 3.39 5.54
CA GLU A 7 -10.78 2.91 6.31
C GLU A 7 -12.13 3.05 5.58
N GLY A 8 -12.32 4.07 4.75
CA GLY A 8 -13.60 4.32 4.07
C GLY A 8 -13.77 3.70 2.68
N LYS A 9 -12.66 3.36 2.02
CA LYS A 9 -12.62 2.88 0.62
C LYS A 9 -11.69 1.67 0.47
N TRP A 10 -11.55 0.86 1.51
CA TRP A 10 -10.56 -0.22 1.56
C TRP A 10 -10.64 -1.17 0.37
N GLU A 11 -11.86 -1.58 -0.02
CA GLU A 11 -12.05 -2.50 -1.16
C GLU A 11 -11.59 -1.90 -2.50
N GLU A 12 -11.77 -0.58 -2.71
CA GLU A 12 -11.28 0.13 -3.90
C GLU A 12 -9.76 0.25 -3.89
N VAL A 13 -9.20 0.62 -2.73
CA VAL A 13 -7.75 0.66 -2.52
C VAL A 13 -7.16 -0.71 -2.82
N LYS A 14 -7.71 -1.77 -2.25
CA LYS A 14 -7.21 -3.13 -2.38
C LYS A 14 -7.11 -3.55 -3.84
N GLY A 15 -8.12 -3.23 -4.64
CA GLY A 15 -8.08 -3.43 -6.10
C GLY A 15 -6.91 -2.69 -6.76
N GLN A 16 -6.75 -1.41 -6.44
CA GLN A 16 -5.64 -0.61 -6.99
C GLN A 16 -4.26 -1.04 -6.50
N MET A 17 -4.14 -1.46 -5.24
CA MET A 17 -2.88 -1.96 -4.70
C MET A 17 -2.48 -3.25 -5.38
N LYS A 18 -3.42 -4.16 -5.65
CA LYS A 18 -3.16 -5.35 -6.48
C LYS A 18 -2.76 -4.98 -7.91
N GLN A 19 -3.35 -3.92 -8.49
CA GLN A 19 -2.93 -3.45 -9.82
C GLN A 19 -1.52 -2.83 -9.80
N ALA A 20 -1.18 -2.06 -8.76
CA ALA A 20 0.13 -1.42 -8.60
C ALA A 20 1.22 -2.45 -8.25
N TRP A 21 0.87 -3.45 -7.45
CA TRP A 21 1.75 -4.49 -6.96
C TRP A 21 1.09 -5.86 -7.18
N GLY A 22 1.15 -6.35 -8.43
CA GLY A 22 0.51 -7.60 -8.88
C GLY A 22 0.87 -8.88 -8.13
N TRP A 23 1.92 -8.86 -7.31
CA TRP A 23 2.31 -9.97 -6.46
C TRP A 23 1.58 -9.99 -5.11
N MET A 24 0.97 -8.86 -4.69
CA MET A 24 0.30 -8.78 -3.40
C MET A 24 -1.01 -9.54 -3.43
N THR A 25 -1.21 -10.40 -2.44
CA THR A 25 -2.38 -11.26 -2.31
C THR A 25 -3.47 -10.60 -1.46
N ASP A 26 -4.67 -11.20 -1.43
CA ASP A 26 -5.72 -10.82 -0.49
C ASP A 26 -5.29 -10.87 0.97
N ASP A 27 -4.36 -11.77 1.34
CA ASP A 27 -3.86 -11.88 2.71
C ASP A 27 -2.92 -10.71 3.05
N ASP A 28 -2.02 -10.35 2.13
CA ASP A 28 -1.16 -9.17 2.29
C ASP A 28 -2.00 -7.91 2.49
N MET A 29 -3.10 -7.80 1.76
CA MET A 29 -4.03 -6.68 1.91
C MET A 29 -4.64 -6.68 3.31
N LYS A 30 -5.19 -7.80 3.79
CA LYS A 30 -5.76 -7.87 5.15
C LYS A 30 -4.75 -7.48 6.24
N GLN A 31 -3.48 -7.86 6.08
CA GLN A 31 -2.42 -7.44 7.02
C GLN A 31 -2.19 -5.93 6.96
N ILE A 32 -2.17 -5.36 5.75
CA ILE A 32 -2.01 -3.92 5.53
C ILE A 32 -3.22 -3.13 6.06
N GLU A 33 -4.45 -3.66 5.94
CA GLU A 33 -5.67 -3.07 6.47
C GLU A 33 -5.60 -2.87 8.00
N GLY A 34 -5.13 -3.90 8.71
CA GLY A 34 -4.95 -3.84 10.16
C GLY A 34 -3.72 -3.02 10.57
N ASN A 35 -2.73 -2.88 9.69
CA ASN A 35 -1.54 -2.08 9.92
C ASN A 35 -0.93 -1.58 8.60
N HIS A 36 -1.23 -0.34 8.24
CA HIS A 36 -0.71 0.27 7.01
C HIS A 36 0.82 0.35 6.94
N GLN A 37 1.55 0.16 8.04
CA GLN A 37 3.01 0.10 8.02
C GLN A 37 3.56 -1.22 7.44
N GLU A 38 2.75 -2.28 7.41
CA GLU A 38 3.14 -3.58 6.85
C GLU A 38 3.53 -3.46 5.37
N ILE A 39 2.90 -2.53 4.63
CA ILE A 39 3.18 -2.31 3.20
C ILE A 39 4.67 -2.00 2.95
N TYR A 40 5.31 -1.22 3.84
CA TYR A 40 6.72 -0.88 3.68
C TYR A 40 7.59 -2.13 3.87
N GLY A 41 7.29 -2.95 4.87
CA GLY A 41 8.00 -4.22 5.09
C GLY A 41 7.82 -5.20 3.93
N LYS A 42 6.61 -5.27 3.38
CA LYS A 42 6.26 -6.07 2.19
C LYS A 42 7.06 -5.62 0.97
N LEU A 43 7.12 -4.31 0.71
CA LEU A 43 7.89 -3.73 -0.39
C LEU A 43 9.40 -3.95 -0.24
N GLN A 44 9.94 -3.78 0.96
CA GLN A 44 11.35 -4.07 1.25
C GLN A 44 11.68 -5.55 1.03
N LYS A 45 10.82 -6.47 1.49
CA LYS A 45 11.04 -7.92 1.33
C LYS A 45 10.93 -8.40 -0.11
N HIS A 46 9.95 -7.91 -0.88
CA HIS A 46 9.70 -8.40 -2.23
C HIS A 46 10.61 -7.75 -3.27
N TYR A 47 10.80 -6.42 -3.20
CA TYR A 47 11.60 -5.68 -4.18
C TYR A 47 13.04 -5.41 -3.73
N GLY A 48 13.39 -5.72 -2.48
CA GLY A 48 14.69 -5.35 -1.92
C GLY A 48 14.85 -3.85 -1.67
N TYR A 49 13.74 -3.10 -1.65
CA TYR A 49 13.76 -1.64 -1.50
C TYR A 49 14.40 -1.21 -0.19
N GLY A 50 15.15 -0.11 -0.23
CA GLY A 50 15.49 0.65 0.96
C GLY A 50 14.26 1.32 1.57
N ARG A 51 14.42 1.85 2.79
CA ARG A 51 13.35 2.58 3.49
C ARG A 51 12.78 3.72 2.64
N GLU A 52 13.65 4.55 2.07
CA GLU A 52 13.23 5.68 1.22
C GLU A 52 12.52 5.23 -0.07
N GLU A 53 12.93 4.12 -0.66
CA GLU A 53 12.32 3.60 -1.88
C GLU A 53 10.92 3.03 -1.61
N ALA A 54 10.76 2.31 -0.50
CA ALA A 54 9.47 1.87 -0.03
C ALA A 54 8.56 3.09 0.26
N GLU A 55 9.09 4.13 0.93
CA GLU A 55 8.36 5.37 1.18
C GLU A 55 7.94 6.11 -0.10
N LYS A 56 8.82 6.18 -1.10
CA LYS A 56 8.50 6.73 -2.41
C LYS A 56 7.44 5.92 -3.12
N ALA A 57 7.50 4.59 -3.10
CA ALA A 57 6.51 3.71 -3.74
C ALA A 57 5.11 3.90 -3.12
N VAL A 58 5.03 3.93 -1.79
CA VAL A 58 3.76 4.15 -1.07
C VAL A 58 3.23 5.56 -1.30
N THR A 59 4.12 6.56 -1.27
CA THR A 59 3.73 7.96 -1.54
C THR A 59 3.24 8.14 -2.96
N LYS A 60 3.89 7.49 -3.94
CA LYS A 60 3.47 7.50 -5.34
C LYS A 60 2.08 6.89 -5.50
N PHE A 61 1.84 5.73 -4.87
CA PHE A 61 0.52 5.09 -4.86
C PHE A 61 -0.54 6.02 -4.24
N ARG A 62 -0.25 6.60 -3.06
CA ARG A 62 -1.16 7.53 -2.39
C ARG A 62 -1.50 8.75 -3.26
N ASN A 63 -0.51 9.31 -3.95
CA ASN A 63 -0.72 10.47 -4.81
C ASN A 63 -1.55 10.11 -6.05
N GLN A 64 -1.35 8.92 -6.61
CA GLN A 64 -2.16 8.40 -7.72
C GLN A 64 -3.61 8.17 -7.28
N PHE A 65 -3.83 7.66 -6.06
CA PHE A 65 -5.17 7.44 -5.51
C PHE A 65 -5.91 8.75 -5.17
N LYS A 66 -5.22 9.76 -4.61
CA LYS A 66 -5.84 11.04 -4.21
C LYS A 66 -6.33 11.89 -5.40
N GLN A 67 -5.95 11.56 -6.63
CA GLN A 67 -6.41 12.23 -7.86
C GLN A 67 -7.68 11.58 -8.48
N HIS A 68 -8.29 10.60 -7.82
CA HIS A 68 -9.60 10.04 -8.15
C HIS A 68 -10.58 10.23 -6.99
#